data_AF-A0A7Z7CI32-F1
#
_entry.id   AF-A0A7Z7CI32-F1
#
_cell.length_a   1.000
_cell.length_b   1.000
_cell.length_c   1.000
_cell.angle_alpha   90.00
_cell.angle_beta   90.00
_cell.angle_gamma   90.00
#
_symmetry.space_group_name_H-M   'P 1'
#
loop_
_entity.id
_entity.type
_entity.pdbx_description
1 polymer ?
#
loop_
_entity_poly.entity_id
_entity_poly.type
_entity_poly.pdbx_seq_one_letter_code
_entity_poly.pdbx_strand_id
1 'polypeptide(L)'
;MIMKISYYTPDGFYYYVPDQYAEQINEWRGEFSDFLQSIEGKHPFTQYTEYIDHEGKKEYGVFVRCYGGDDFADWINVEKLNCRGVYRIPAPPDDSEVALRIDF
;
A
#
# COMPACT_ATOMS: atom_id res chain seq x y z
N MET A 1 2.09 -4.13 -17.82
CA MET A 1 2.97 -3.00 -17.47
C MET A 1 3.66 -3.24 -16.12
N ILE A 2 4.77 -2.54 -15.84
CA ILE A 2 5.43 -2.57 -14.53
C ILE A 2 5.03 -1.32 -13.74
N MET A 3 4.62 -1.54 -12.50
CA MET A 3 4.35 -0.51 -11.49
C MET A 3 5.41 -0.59 -10.40
N LYS A 4 5.96 0.55 -9.98
CA LYS A 4 6.83 0.67 -8.81
C LYS A 4 6.08 1.37 -7.68
N ILE A 5 6.05 0.76 -6.50
CA ILE A 5 5.49 1.36 -5.29
C ILE A 5 6.61 1.62 -4.28
N SER A 6 6.78 2.87 -3.87
CA SER A 6 7.76 3.27 -2.86
C SER A 6 7.06 3.69 -1.56
N TYR A 7 7.72 3.47 -0.41
CA TYR A 7 7.25 3.91 0.91
C TYR A 7 8.42 4.47 1.72
N TYR A 8 8.44 5.80 1.92
CA TYR A 8 9.49 6.57 2.63
C TYR A 8 10.96 6.33 2.26
N THR A 9 11.27 5.45 1.31
CA THR A 9 12.60 5.16 0.76
C THR A 9 12.51 4.95 -0.76
N PRO A 10 13.56 5.30 -1.53
CA PRO A 10 13.55 5.18 -3.00
C PRO A 10 13.59 3.71 -3.49
N ASP A 11 13.94 2.79 -2.59
CA ASP A 11 13.98 1.34 -2.84
C ASP A 11 12.57 0.77 -2.73
N GLY A 12 11.71 1.14 -3.68
CA GLY A 12 10.35 0.61 -3.81
C GLY A 12 10.30 -0.85 -4.26
N PHE A 13 9.10 -1.40 -4.29
CA PHE A 13 8.82 -2.73 -4.81
C PHE A 13 8.17 -2.66 -6.19
N TYR A 14 8.36 -3.71 -6.99
CA TYR A 14 7.91 -3.77 -8.37
C TYR A 14 6.77 -4.78 -8.50
N TYR A 15 5.76 -4.41 -9.29
CA TYR A 15 4.55 -5.18 -9.49
C TYR A 15 4.23 -5.27 -10.97
N TYR A 16 3.82 -6.46 -11.41
CA TYR A 16 3.16 -6.60 -12.70
C TYR A 16 1.70 -6.19 -12.56
N VAL A 17 1.25 -5.34 -13.48
CA VAL A 17 -0.15 -4.94 -13.64
C VAL A 17 -0.57 -5.27 -15.07
N PRO A 18 -1.66 -6.04 -15.30
CA PRO A 18 -2.21 -6.24 -16.64
C PRO A 18 -2.58 -4.91 -17.30
N ASP A 19 -2.25 -4.74 -18.58
CA ASP A 19 -2.39 -3.44 -19.26
C ASP A 19 -3.83 -2.91 -19.28
N GLN A 20 -4.83 -3.81 -19.29
CA GLN A 20 -6.24 -3.44 -19.22
C GLN A 20 -6.67 -2.74 -17.91
N TYR A 21 -5.83 -2.82 -16.87
CA TYR A 21 -6.06 -2.19 -15.57
C TYR A 21 -5.16 -0.97 -15.33
N ALA A 22 -4.29 -0.63 -16.28
CA ALA A 22 -3.28 0.42 -16.15
C ALA A 22 -3.88 1.79 -15.79
N GLU A 23 -4.99 2.14 -16.42
CA GLU A 23 -5.64 3.45 -16.26
C GLU A 23 -6.39 3.56 -14.93
N GLN A 24 -6.84 2.43 -14.39
CA GLN A 24 -7.65 2.35 -13.17
C GLN A 24 -6.80 2.36 -11.89
N ILE A 25 -5.50 2.06 -11.95
CA ILE A 25 -4.66 1.95 -10.75
C ILE A 25 -4.68 3.24 -9.90
N ASN A 26 -4.63 4.42 -10.53
CA ASN A 26 -4.66 5.69 -9.78
C ASN A 26 -6.01 5.96 -9.11
N GLU A 27 -7.10 5.56 -9.77
CA GLU A 27 -8.45 5.64 -9.18
C GLU A 27 -8.55 4.70 -7.97
N TRP A 28 -8.13 3.44 -8.14
CA TRP A 28 -8.11 2.44 -7.07
C TRP A 28 -7.20 2.83 -5.91
N ARG A 29 -6.11 3.57 -6.17
CA ARG A 29 -5.28 4.14 -5.12
C ARG A 29 -6.05 5.14 -4.25
N GLY A 30 -6.87 6.00 -4.88
CA GLY A 30 -7.76 6.92 -4.17
C GLY A 30 -8.78 6.17 -3.32
N GLU A 31 -9.44 5.17 -3.91
CA GLU A 31 -10.39 4.32 -3.19
C GLU A 31 -9.76 3.55 -2.02
N PHE A 32 -8.53 3.07 -2.20
CA PHE A 32 -7.78 2.41 -1.12
C PHE A 32 -7.48 3.38 0.03
N SER A 33 -7.13 4.63 -0.27
CA SER A 33 -6.95 5.68 0.74
C SER A 33 -8.26 5.96 1.51
N ASP A 34 -9.39 6.04 0.81
CA ASP A 34 -10.70 6.25 1.45
C ASP A 34 -11.09 5.06 2.33
N PHE A 35 -10.87 3.84 1.85
CA PHE A 35 -11.04 2.62 2.63
C PHE A 35 -10.18 2.66 3.91
N LEU A 36 -8.89 2.99 3.82
CA LEU A 36 -7.99 3.09 4.98
C LEU A 36 -8.44 4.14 6.01
N GLN A 37 -9.07 5.23 5.55
CA GLN A 37 -9.65 6.26 6.42
C GLN A 37 -10.92 5.78 7.12
N SER A 38 -11.71 4.92 6.49
CA SER A 38 -12.95 4.37 7.04
C SER A 38 -12.74 3.35 8.18
N ILE A 39 -11.52 2.82 8.33
CA ILE A 39 -11.22 1.81 9.35
C ILE A 39 -11.18 2.45 10.73
N GLU A 40 -11.98 1.91 11.64
CA GLU A 40 -11.97 2.26 13.07
C GLU A 40 -11.42 1.11 13.91
N GLY A 41 -10.54 1.43 14.87
CA GLY A 41 -10.04 0.46 15.84
C GLY A 41 -9.10 -0.60 15.25
N LYS A 42 -9.21 -1.84 15.75
CA LYS A 42 -8.32 -2.95 15.41
C LYS A 42 -8.69 -3.54 14.05
N HIS A 43 -7.75 -3.52 13.12
CA HIS A 43 -7.88 -4.04 11.77
C HIS A 43 -6.53 -4.59 11.28
N PRO A 44 -6.49 -5.52 10.30
CA PRO A 44 -5.22 -5.92 9.68
C PRO A 44 -4.33 -4.78 9.18
N PHE A 45 -4.92 -3.66 8.74
CA PHE A 45 -4.22 -2.45 8.30
C PHE A 45 -3.96 -1.44 9.42
N THR A 46 -4.18 -1.79 10.69
CA THR A 46 -3.89 -0.90 11.82
C THR A 46 -3.02 -1.57 12.88
N GLN A 47 -2.08 -0.79 13.40
CA GLN A 47 -1.27 -1.18 14.54
C GLN A 47 -1.61 -0.29 15.73
N TYR A 48 -1.79 -0.91 16.90
CA TYR A 48 -1.92 -0.15 18.13
C TYR A 48 -0.55 0.39 18.54
N THR A 49 -0.45 1.71 18.67
CA THR A 49 0.76 2.41 19.09
C THR A 49 0.45 3.25 20.31
N GLU A 50 1.31 3.17 21.32
CA GLU A 50 1.24 3.99 22.52
C GLU A 50 2.38 5.01 22.50
N TYR A 51 2.07 6.24 22.90
CA TYR A 51 3.08 7.22 23.22
C TYR A 51 3.27 7.23 24.74
N ILE A 52 4.49 6.87 25.14
CA ILE A 52 4.92 6.81 26.53
C ILE A 52 5.89 7.96 26.75
N ASP A 53 5.65 8.77 27.78
CA ASP A 53 6.53 9.87 28.14
C ASP A 53 7.86 9.39 28.76
N HIS A 54 8.74 10.35 29.04
CA HIS A 54 10.05 10.11 29.64
C HIS A 54 9.99 9.56 31.08
N GLU A 55 8.83 9.65 31.75
CA GLU A 55 8.59 9.11 33.09
C GLU A 55 7.97 7.70 33.04
N GLY A 56 7.73 7.16 31.84
CA GLY A 56 7.11 5.85 31.64
C GLY A 56 5.59 5.85 31.73
N LYS A 57 4.95 7.03 31.74
CA LYS A 57 3.51 7.17 31.77
C LYS A 57 2.95 7.29 30.35
N LYS A 58 1.86 6.57 30.09
CA LYS A 58 1.15 6.64 28.82
C LYS A 58 0.40 7.98 28.72
N GLU A 59 0.71 8.76 27.69
CA GLU A 59 -0.06 9.97 27.38
C GLU A 59 -1.27 9.64 26.52
N TYR A 60 -1.09 8.87 25.45
CA TYR A 60 -2.17 8.41 24.58
C TYR A 60 -1.83 7.08 23.90
N GLY A 61 -2.86 6.42 23.36
CA GLY A 61 -2.70 5.27 22.48
C GLY A 61 -3.70 5.34 21.35
N VAL A 62 -3.24 5.06 20.14
CA VAL A 62 -4.01 5.23 18.90
C VAL A 62 -3.73 4.04 17.97
N PHE A 63 -4.71 3.70 17.16
CA PHE A 63 -4.50 2.79 16.03
C PHE A 63 -3.97 3.61 14.84
N VAL A 64 -2.72 3.38 14.47
CA VAL A 64 -2.10 3.98 13.28
C VAL A 64 -2.31 3.06 12.08
N ARG A 65 -2.45 3.62 10.88
CA ARG A 65 -2.53 2.80 9.66
C ARG A 65 -1.14 2.26 9.31
N CYS A 66 -1.08 0.97 9.02
CA CYS A 66 0.12 0.26 8.60
C CYS A 66 -0.21 -0.51 7.33
N TYR A 67 0.35 -0.07 6.21
CA TYR A 67 0.17 -0.66 4.89
C TYR A 67 1.41 -0.39 4.03
N GLY A 68 1.63 -1.21 3.02
CA GLY A 68 2.65 -1.03 2.00
C GLY A 68 2.14 -1.36 0.59
N GLY A 69 3.07 -1.50 -0.35
CA GLY A 69 2.72 -1.83 -1.73
C GLY A 69 2.07 -3.21 -1.89
N ASP A 70 2.49 -4.19 -1.09
CA ASP A 70 1.92 -5.54 -1.12
C ASP A 70 0.46 -5.51 -0.63
N ASP A 71 0.17 -4.75 0.43
CA ASP A 71 -1.19 -4.54 0.94
C ASP A 71 -2.12 -3.89 -0.09
N PHE A 72 -1.63 -2.90 -0.83
CA PHE A 72 -2.40 -2.28 -1.91
C PHE A 72 -2.66 -3.25 -3.06
N ALA A 73 -1.65 -4.03 -3.47
CA ALA A 73 -1.80 -5.04 -4.52
C ALA A 73 -2.80 -6.14 -4.11
N ASP A 74 -2.75 -6.61 -2.88
CA ASP A 74 -3.68 -7.60 -2.34
C ASP A 74 -5.10 -7.04 -2.23
N TRP A 75 -5.26 -5.79 -1.80
CA TRP A 75 -6.55 -5.13 -1.78
C TRP A 75 -7.18 -5.04 -3.18
N ILE A 76 -6.40 -4.69 -4.22
CA ILE A 76 -6.88 -4.70 -5.62
C ILE A 76 -7.35 -6.11 -6.01
N ASN A 77 -6.54 -7.14 -5.73
CA ASN A 77 -6.85 -8.52 -6.09
C ASN A 77 -8.16 -9.01 -5.47
N VAL A 78 -8.43 -8.62 -4.22
CA VAL A 78 -9.65 -9.00 -3.49
C VAL A 78 -10.84 -8.15 -3.92
N GLU A 79 -10.74 -6.82 -3.79
CA GLU A 79 -11.89 -5.91 -3.88
C GLU A 79 -12.25 -5.54 -5.33
N LYS A 80 -11.29 -5.59 -6.26
CA LYS A 80 -11.49 -5.16 -7.66
C LYS A 80 -11.53 -6.32 -8.63
N LEU A 81 -10.63 -7.28 -8.47
CA LEU A 81 -10.42 -8.32 -9.47
C LEU A 81 -11.05 -9.67 -9.12
N ASN A 82 -11.32 -9.91 -7.83
CA ASN A 82 -11.74 -11.22 -7.29
C ASN A 82 -10.84 -12.39 -7.79
N CYS A 83 -9.57 -12.09 -8.08
CA CYS A 83 -8.55 -13.02 -8.53
C CYS A 83 -7.17 -12.37 -8.39
N ARG A 84 -6.10 -13.18 -8.48
CA ARG A 84 -4.73 -12.67 -8.46
C ARG A 84 -4.35 -12.06 -9.81
N GLY A 85 -4.61 -10.77 -10.01
CA GLY A 85 -4.28 -10.04 -11.23
C GLY A 85 -3.04 -9.16 -11.12
N VAL A 86 -2.83 -8.51 -9.97
CA VAL A 86 -1.64 -7.70 -9.68
C VAL A 86 -0.72 -8.49 -8.75
N TYR A 87 0.57 -8.55 -9.04
CA TYR A 87 1.50 -9.30 -8.18
C TYR A 87 2.92 -8.76 -8.23
N ARG A 88 3.63 -8.96 -7.12
CA ARG A 88 5.03 -8.58 -6.98
C ARG A 88 5.93 -9.34 -7.95
N ILE A 89 6.86 -8.62 -8.56
CA ILE A 89 7.90 -9.15 -9.44
C ILE A 89 9.29 -8.80 -8.90
N PRO A 90 10.35 -9.53 -9.30
CA PRO A 90 11.72 -9.14 -9.00
C PRO A 90 12.03 -7.73 -9.50
N ALA A 91 12.96 -7.05 -8.83
CA ALA A 91 13.43 -5.75 -9.29
C ALA A 91 14.07 -5.89 -10.69
N PRO A 92 13.65 -5.07 -11.68
CA PRO A 92 14.34 -4.97 -12.96
C PRO A 92 15.75 -4.35 -12.76
N PRO A 93 16.64 -4.46 -13.77
CA PRO A 93 17.99 -3.87 -13.70
C PRO A 93 17.98 -2.35 -13.47
N ASP A 94 16.96 -1.66 -13.98
CA ASP A 94 16.70 -0.24 -13.79
C ASP A 94 15.19 0.07 -13.96
N ASP A 95 14.81 1.34 -13.77
CA ASP A 95 13.41 1.78 -13.81
C ASP A 95 12.91 2.14 -15.24
N SER A 96 13.63 1.77 -16.31
CA SER A 96 13.27 2.16 -17.70
C SER A 96 11.94 1.56 -18.18
N GLU A 97 11.59 0.37 -17.68
CA GLU A 97 10.33 -0.32 -18.00
C GLU A 97 9.18 0.03 -17.03
N VAL A 98 9.44 0.85 -16.02
CA VAL A 98 8.44 1.28 -15.04
C VAL A 98 7.49 2.31 -15.67
N ALA A 99 6.28 1.86 -15.98
CA ALA A 99 5.23 2.66 -16.59
C ALA A 99 4.44 3.50 -15.57
N LEU A 100 4.37 3.06 -14.30
CA LEU A 100 3.67 3.77 -13.23
C LEU A 100 4.49 3.78 -11.94
N ARG A 101 4.51 4.94 -11.28
CA ARG A 101 5.16 5.13 -9.97
C ARG A 101 4.12 5.61 -8.97
N ILE A 102 4.07 4.94 -7.83
CA ILE A 102 3.21 5.28 -6.71
C ILE A 102 4.10 5.43 -5.49
N ASP A 103 3.94 6.54 -4.78
CA ASP A 103 4.63 6.79 -3.52
C ASP A 103 3.59 6.92 -2.42
N PHE A 104 3.64 6.06 -1.42
CA PHE A 104 2.81 6.10 -0.22
C PHE A 104 3.48 6.86 0.92
#